data_AF-A2HSJ1-F1
#
_entry.id   AF-A2HSJ1-F1
#
_cell.length_a   1.000
_cell.length_b   1.000
_cell.length_c   1.000
_cell.angle_alpha   90.00
_cell.angle_beta   90.00
_cell.angle_gamma   90.00
#
_symmetry.space_group_name_H-M   'P 1'
#
loop_
_entity.id
_entity.type
_entity.pdbx_description
1 polymer ?
#
loop_
_entity_poly.entity_id
_entity_poly.type
_entity_poly.pdbx_seq_one_letter_code
_entity_poly.pdbx_strand_id
1 'polypeptide(L)'
;MQITGLYKGRAIIIKDSYSVINKKLKLFPAMFNLQTGPKEVFPYNYYNSVLLANDNRTGVISEACKFIHDADTFMKNIDSIKGCRIDENHFDLEKYSTFYCKQDVRILREGFVKFRNDLLKEFDLNVYDYVSICSIANKLFENRVYFPNGNLYDLSNKPREFISRCIQGGRCMLSDNMKQKSKKKLIADFDTVSLYPSAIARLYTLEGIPKVLKDEMLSTEYLMRHLFDDDQKEPIGEKFMSGFFVLIKITEIGIPRHFHLIVCDPELNPELNVPRSSNTCCLMYVDHITLQDLIKYQGVKCEVLQGYYYDGNRDMRIRDEVKK
;
A
#
# COMPACT_ATOMS: atom_id res chain seq x y z
N MET A 1 -8.25 -11.98 -0.66
CA MET A 1 -9.01 -13.14 -0.13
C MET A 1 -9.49 -13.96 -1.32
N GLN A 2 -9.33 -15.28 -1.30
CA GLN A 2 -9.90 -16.15 -2.33
C GLN A 2 -10.75 -17.23 -1.67
N ILE A 3 -11.90 -17.53 -2.26
CA ILE A 3 -12.77 -18.62 -1.84
C ILE A 3 -12.74 -19.65 -2.96
N THR A 4 -12.47 -20.91 -2.60
CA THR A 4 -12.45 -22.02 -3.55
C THR A 4 -13.50 -23.04 -3.16
N GLY A 5 -14.25 -23.53 -4.14
CA GLY A 5 -15.24 -24.59 -3.95
C GLY A 5 -15.30 -25.52 -5.15
N LEU A 6 -15.95 -26.67 -4.98
CA LEU A 6 -16.22 -27.61 -6.06
C LEU A 6 -17.71 -27.59 -6.37
N TYR A 7 -18.05 -27.42 -7.64
CA TYR A 7 -19.43 -27.50 -8.13
C TYR A 7 -19.47 -28.34 -9.39
N LYS A 8 -20.25 -29.44 -9.36
CA LYS A 8 -20.38 -30.39 -10.48
C LYS A 8 -19.02 -30.84 -11.04
N GLY A 9 -18.07 -31.16 -10.15
CA GLY A 9 -16.72 -31.61 -10.52
C GLY A 9 -15.78 -30.52 -11.04
N ARG A 10 -16.19 -29.24 -11.02
CA ARG A 10 -15.34 -28.10 -11.43
C ARG A 10 -14.96 -27.25 -10.23
N ALA A 11 -13.71 -26.81 -10.19
CA ALA A 11 -13.27 -25.82 -9.23
C ALA A 11 -13.86 -24.45 -9.57
N ILE A 12 -14.51 -23.81 -8.61
CA ILE A 12 -14.95 -22.43 -8.66
C ILE A 12 -14.04 -21.64 -7.73
N ILE A 13 -13.43 -20.59 -8.26
CA ILE A 13 -12.58 -19.67 -7.50
C ILE A 13 -13.22 -18.29 -7.56
N ILE A 14 -13.55 -17.75 -6.40
CA ILE A 14 -14.10 -16.40 -6.25
C ILE A 14 -12.98 -15.52 -5.69
N LYS A 15 -12.67 -14.44 -6.40
CA LYS A 15 -11.66 -13.45 -6.01
C LYS A 15 -12.30 -12.08 -5.92
N ASP A 16 -11.81 -11.29 -4.98
CA ASP A 16 -12.17 -9.89 -4.86
C ASP A 16 -11.41 -9.07 -5.92
N SER A 17 -12.11 -8.44 -6.86
CA SER A 17 -11.46 -7.57 -7.85
C SER A 17 -10.87 -6.31 -7.21
N TYR A 18 -11.38 -5.88 -6.05
CA TYR A 18 -10.95 -4.66 -5.38
C TYR A 18 -9.56 -4.78 -4.74
N SER A 19 -9.16 -6.00 -4.36
CA SER A 19 -7.79 -6.26 -3.88
C SER A 19 -6.73 -6.14 -4.99
N VAL A 20 -7.16 -6.16 -6.25
CA VAL A 20 -6.30 -5.98 -7.43
C VAL A 20 -6.40 -4.55 -7.97
N ILE A 21 -7.63 -4.06 -8.17
CA ILE A 21 -7.88 -2.70 -8.68
C ILE A 21 -8.69 -1.95 -7.62
N ASN A 22 -7.98 -1.29 -6.70
CA ASN A 22 -8.55 -0.55 -5.58
C ASN A 22 -9.12 0.82 -6.04
N LYS A 23 -10.13 0.79 -6.90
CA LYS A 23 -10.83 1.97 -7.43
C LYS A 23 -12.32 1.70 -7.57
N LYS A 24 -13.10 2.78 -7.46
CA LYS A 24 -14.55 2.72 -7.67
C LYS A 24 -14.85 2.35 -9.12
N LEU A 25 -15.80 1.43 -9.34
CA LEU A 25 -16.17 0.94 -10.67
C LEU A 25 -16.54 2.07 -11.66
N LYS A 26 -17.18 3.14 -11.17
CA LYS A 26 -17.53 4.32 -11.98
C LYS A 26 -16.34 5.01 -12.67
N LEU A 27 -15.12 4.80 -12.16
CA LEU A 27 -13.90 5.38 -12.72
C LEU A 27 -13.28 4.50 -13.81
N PHE A 28 -13.67 3.23 -13.92
CA PHE A 28 -13.06 2.28 -14.85
C PHE A 28 -13.16 2.72 -16.31
N PRO A 29 -14.30 3.25 -16.81
CA PRO A 29 -14.38 3.69 -18.21
C PRO A 29 -13.34 4.74 -18.55
N ALA A 30 -13.16 5.75 -17.70
CA ALA A 30 -12.15 6.79 -17.91
C ALA A 30 -10.72 6.25 -17.70
N MET A 31 -10.50 5.48 -16.63
CA MET A 31 -9.17 4.95 -16.29
C MET A 31 -8.59 4.01 -17.37
N PHE A 32 -9.44 3.18 -17.97
CA PHE A 32 -9.03 2.19 -18.97
C PHE A 32 -9.41 2.58 -20.40
N ASN A 33 -9.94 3.79 -20.59
CA ASN A 33 -10.45 4.29 -21.87
C ASN A 33 -11.44 3.33 -22.55
N LEU A 34 -12.41 2.81 -21.78
CA LEU A 34 -13.37 1.81 -22.24
C LEU A 34 -14.50 2.45 -23.05
N GLN A 35 -15.00 1.71 -24.04
CA GLN A 35 -16.16 2.09 -24.86
C GLN A 35 -17.49 1.57 -24.27
N THR A 36 -17.50 1.20 -22.98
CA THR A 36 -18.69 0.67 -22.29
C THR A 36 -19.76 1.71 -22.00
N GLY A 37 -19.40 3.00 -22.03
CA GLY A 37 -20.20 4.06 -21.41
C GLY A 37 -19.98 4.14 -19.89
N PRO A 38 -20.63 5.11 -19.21
CA PRO A 38 -20.48 5.33 -17.78
C PRO A 38 -21.19 4.23 -16.95
N LYS A 39 -20.97 4.28 -15.64
CA LYS A 39 -21.76 3.52 -14.67
C LYS A 39 -23.12 4.21 -14.50
N GLU A 40 -24.19 3.42 -14.46
CA GLU A 40 -25.56 3.94 -14.41
C GLU A 40 -26.00 4.38 -13.01
N VAL A 41 -27.18 4.99 -12.94
CA VAL A 41 -27.87 5.40 -11.70
C VAL A 41 -28.74 4.26 -11.17
N PHE A 42 -28.84 4.11 -9.85
CA PHE A 42 -29.73 3.11 -9.23
C PHE A 42 -30.32 3.61 -7.91
N PRO A 43 -31.65 3.57 -7.71
CA PRO A 43 -32.30 4.01 -6.49
C PRO A 43 -32.27 2.90 -5.43
N TYR A 44 -31.11 2.67 -4.81
CA TYR A 44 -30.89 1.55 -3.87
C TYR A 44 -31.95 1.43 -2.77
N ASN A 45 -32.29 2.54 -2.13
CA ASN A 45 -33.24 2.56 -1.00
C ASN A 45 -34.71 2.41 -1.43
N TYR A 46 -34.98 2.52 -2.73
CA TYR A 46 -36.32 2.28 -3.28
C TYR A 46 -36.61 0.78 -3.41
N TYR A 47 -35.60 0.00 -3.81
CA TYR A 47 -35.71 -1.45 -3.97
C TYR A 47 -35.69 -2.15 -2.60
N ASN A 48 -36.86 -2.55 -2.11
CA ASN A 48 -37.01 -3.27 -0.85
C ASN A 48 -37.74 -4.61 -1.04
N SER A 49 -37.67 -5.48 -0.03
CA SER A 49 -38.25 -6.82 -0.08
C SER A 49 -39.76 -6.84 -0.35
N VAL A 50 -40.50 -5.87 0.18
CA VAL A 50 -41.96 -5.74 -0.04
C VAL A 50 -42.25 -5.42 -1.50
N LEU A 51 -41.54 -4.44 -2.06
CA LEU A 51 -41.70 -4.02 -3.44
C LEU A 51 -41.33 -5.14 -4.43
N LEU A 52 -40.28 -5.92 -4.12
CA LEU A 52 -39.83 -7.04 -4.94
C LEU A 52 -40.71 -8.29 -4.80
N ALA A 53 -41.45 -8.42 -3.70
CA ALA A 53 -42.39 -9.52 -3.47
C ALA A 53 -43.77 -9.30 -4.12
N ASN A 54 -44.08 -8.08 -4.58
CA ASN A 54 -45.31 -7.82 -5.34
C ASN A 54 -45.24 -8.45 -6.74
N ASP A 55 -46.30 -9.16 -7.13
CA ASP A 55 -46.33 -9.97 -8.37
C ASP A 55 -46.08 -9.17 -9.66
N ASN A 56 -46.39 -7.87 -9.68
CA ASN A 56 -46.29 -7.06 -10.91
C ASN A 56 -44.91 -6.42 -11.13
N ARG A 57 -43.98 -6.48 -10.15
CA ARG A 57 -42.61 -5.90 -10.24
C ARG A 57 -42.57 -4.47 -10.81
N THR A 58 -43.62 -3.70 -10.56
CA THR A 58 -43.81 -2.34 -11.08
C THR A 58 -43.32 -1.32 -10.06
N GLY A 59 -42.49 -0.38 -10.50
CA GLY A 59 -42.03 0.76 -9.72
C GLY A 59 -42.73 2.06 -10.12
N VAL A 60 -42.89 2.97 -9.16
CA VAL A 60 -43.37 4.35 -9.34
C VAL A 60 -42.17 5.27 -9.51
N ILE A 61 -42.10 5.99 -10.63
CA ILE A 61 -40.96 6.82 -10.98
C ILE A 61 -40.73 7.95 -9.97
N SER A 62 -41.79 8.68 -9.61
CA SER A 62 -41.69 9.82 -8.70
C SER A 62 -41.15 9.42 -7.32
N GLU A 63 -41.48 8.22 -6.84
CA GLU A 63 -40.96 7.68 -5.59
C GLU A 63 -39.50 7.24 -5.73
N ALA A 64 -39.14 6.56 -6.82
CA ALA A 64 -37.76 6.15 -7.09
C ALA A 64 -36.81 7.35 -7.19
N CYS A 65 -37.26 8.44 -7.82
CA CYS A 65 -36.49 9.68 -7.99
C CYS A 65 -36.09 10.33 -6.64
N LYS A 66 -36.81 10.09 -5.55
CA LYS A 66 -36.45 10.60 -4.21
C LYS A 66 -35.15 10.00 -3.67
N PHE A 67 -34.72 8.86 -4.20
CA PHE A 67 -33.56 8.10 -3.73
C PHE A 67 -32.32 8.25 -4.62
N ILE A 68 -32.35 9.15 -5.60
CA ILE A 68 -31.25 9.38 -6.55
C ILE A 68 -30.99 10.88 -6.72
N HIS A 69 -29.76 11.22 -7.09
CA HIS A 69 -29.37 12.60 -7.37
C HIS A 69 -29.51 12.98 -8.85
N ASP A 70 -29.36 12.01 -9.76
CA ASP A 70 -29.38 12.22 -11.21
C ASP A 70 -30.64 11.60 -11.82
N ALA A 71 -31.74 12.35 -11.70
CA ALA A 71 -33.04 11.96 -12.21
C ALA A 71 -33.10 11.94 -13.74
N ASP A 72 -32.32 12.80 -14.41
CA ASP A 72 -32.32 12.89 -15.88
C ASP A 72 -31.75 11.62 -16.52
N THR A 73 -30.62 11.12 -16.01
CA THR A 73 -30.06 9.85 -16.47
C THR A 73 -30.98 8.69 -16.14
N PHE A 74 -31.62 8.70 -14.97
CA PHE A 74 -32.59 7.67 -14.59
C PHE A 74 -33.77 7.59 -15.56
N MET A 75 -34.37 8.73 -15.93
CA MET A 75 -35.46 8.80 -16.91
C MET A 75 -35.02 8.32 -18.29
N LYS A 76 -33.87 8.81 -18.79
CA LYS A 76 -33.31 8.36 -20.09
C LYS A 76 -33.08 6.85 -20.13
N ASN A 77 -32.65 6.26 -19.01
CA ASN A 77 -32.46 4.82 -18.91
C ASN A 77 -33.81 4.08 -18.99
N ILE A 78 -34.84 4.54 -18.28
CA ILE A 78 -36.18 3.93 -18.34
C ILE A 78 -36.72 3.95 -19.78
N ASP A 79 -36.54 5.06 -20.49
CA ASP A 79 -37.05 5.22 -21.85
C ASP A 79 -36.25 4.42 -22.90
N SER A 80 -34.93 4.24 -22.69
CA SER A 80 -34.06 3.51 -23.63
C SER A 80 -34.11 1.99 -23.48
N ILE A 81 -34.46 1.47 -22.30
CA ILE A 81 -34.58 0.03 -22.08
C ILE A 81 -35.92 -0.46 -22.64
N LYS A 82 -35.85 -1.34 -23.64
CA LYS A 82 -37.04 -1.90 -24.31
C LYS A 82 -38.04 -2.50 -23.30
N GLY A 83 -39.22 -1.89 -23.25
CA GLY A 83 -40.33 -2.32 -22.40
C GLY A 83 -40.11 -2.07 -20.90
N CYS A 84 -39.19 -1.18 -20.52
CA CYS A 84 -39.00 -0.75 -19.14
C CYS A 84 -39.99 0.34 -18.73
N ARG A 85 -40.26 1.32 -19.59
CA ARG A 85 -41.38 2.25 -19.42
C ARG A 85 -42.69 1.49 -19.56
N ILE A 86 -43.55 1.52 -18.54
CA ILE A 86 -44.87 0.85 -18.54
C ILE A 86 -45.96 1.84 -18.97
N ASP A 87 -46.01 2.99 -18.31
CA ASP A 87 -46.92 4.11 -18.58
C ASP A 87 -46.24 5.43 -18.18
N GLU A 88 -46.95 6.55 -18.04
CA GLU A 88 -46.39 7.86 -17.65
C GLU A 88 -45.77 7.93 -16.24
N ASN A 89 -46.22 7.08 -15.31
CA ASN A 89 -45.82 7.11 -13.90
C ASN A 89 -45.01 5.89 -13.45
N HIS A 90 -45.03 4.81 -14.24
CA HIS A 90 -44.49 3.52 -13.85
C HIS A 90 -43.35 3.01 -14.74
N PHE A 91 -42.54 2.13 -14.17
CA PHE A 91 -41.46 1.40 -14.85
C PHE A 91 -41.30 -0.03 -14.30
N ASP A 92 -40.65 -0.89 -15.07
CA ASP A 92 -40.37 -2.29 -14.74
C ASP A 92 -39.07 -2.42 -13.92
N LEU A 93 -39.20 -2.84 -12.66
CA LEU A 93 -38.08 -2.94 -11.71
C LEU A 93 -37.05 -4.00 -12.13
N GLU A 94 -37.51 -5.11 -12.69
CA GLU A 94 -36.64 -6.23 -13.06
C GLU A 94 -35.82 -5.88 -14.31
N LYS A 95 -36.45 -5.27 -15.32
CA LYS A 95 -35.72 -4.83 -16.52
C LYS A 95 -34.69 -3.76 -16.19
N TYR A 96 -35.06 -2.78 -15.36
CA TYR A 96 -34.14 -1.72 -14.95
C TYR A 96 -32.95 -2.29 -14.15
N SER A 97 -33.23 -3.09 -13.12
CA SER A 97 -32.16 -3.71 -12.30
C SER A 97 -31.29 -4.67 -13.11
N THR A 98 -31.87 -5.42 -14.04
CA THR A 98 -31.10 -6.29 -14.96
C THR A 98 -30.18 -5.48 -15.86
N PHE A 99 -30.67 -4.37 -16.44
CA PHE A 99 -29.84 -3.46 -17.24
C PHE A 99 -28.69 -2.89 -16.42
N TYR A 100 -28.99 -2.38 -15.22
CA TYR A 100 -28.01 -1.83 -14.28
C TYR A 100 -26.92 -2.84 -13.93
N CYS A 101 -27.31 -4.02 -13.45
CA CYS A 101 -26.38 -5.07 -13.05
C CYS A 101 -25.54 -5.57 -14.23
N LYS A 102 -26.12 -5.68 -15.43
CA LYS A 102 -25.37 -6.03 -16.64
C LYS A 102 -24.31 -4.99 -16.98
N GLN A 103 -24.63 -3.70 -16.86
CA GLN A 103 -23.68 -2.64 -17.14
C GLN A 103 -22.53 -2.64 -16.13
N ASP A 104 -22.81 -2.85 -14.85
CA ASP A 104 -21.77 -3.00 -13.82
C ASP A 104 -20.83 -4.17 -14.10
N VAL A 105 -21.38 -5.35 -14.39
CA VAL A 105 -20.59 -6.54 -14.74
C VAL A 105 -19.79 -6.32 -16.02
N ARG A 106 -20.36 -5.62 -17.02
CA ARG A 106 -19.68 -5.28 -18.27
C ARG A 106 -18.49 -4.37 -18.04
N ILE A 107 -18.67 -3.25 -17.32
CA ILE A 107 -17.59 -2.31 -16.99
C ILE A 107 -16.47 -3.03 -16.23
N LEU A 108 -16.84 -3.85 -15.23
CA LEU A 108 -15.86 -4.60 -14.45
C LEU A 108 -15.08 -5.56 -15.35
N ARG A 109 -15.78 -6.36 -16.16
CA ARG A 109 -15.16 -7.34 -17.07
C ARG A 109 -14.21 -6.66 -18.05
N GLU A 110 -14.67 -5.64 -18.77
CA GLU A 110 -13.86 -4.98 -19.79
C GLU A 110 -12.64 -4.26 -19.18
N GLY A 111 -12.82 -3.56 -18.06
CA GLY A 111 -11.70 -2.93 -17.34
C GLY A 111 -10.69 -3.95 -16.80
N PHE A 112 -11.16 -5.05 -16.23
CA PHE A 112 -10.27 -6.08 -15.69
C PHE A 112 -9.54 -6.85 -16.80
N VAL A 113 -10.17 -7.10 -17.95
CA VAL A 113 -9.52 -7.69 -19.12
C VAL A 113 -8.47 -6.74 -19.70
N LYS A 114 -8.74 -5.44 -19.78
CA LYS A 114 -7.74 -4.44 -20.20
C LYS A 114 -6.53 -4.47 -19.28
N PHE A 115 -6.75 -4.40 -17.97
CA PHE A 115 -5.68 -4.48 -16.97
C PHE A 115 -4.87 -5.77 -17.06
N ARG A 116 -5.54 -6.92 -17.24
CA ARG A 116 -4.87 -8.21 -17.47
C ARG A 116 -3.96 -8.18 -18.68
N ASN A 117 -4.45 -7.68 -19.80
CA ASN A 117 -3.70 -7.64 -21.06
C ASN A 117 -2.48 -6.72 -20.94
N ASP A 118 -2.63 -5.60 -20.24
CA ASP A 118 -1.51 -4.69 -19.96
C ASP A 118 -0.44 -5.36 -19.10
N LEU A 119 -0.84 -6.07 -18.02
CA LEU A 119 0.11 -6.82 -17.19
C LEU A 119 0.82 -7.94 -17.96
N LEU A 120 0.09 -8.69 -18.80
CA LEU A 120 0.69 -9.72 -19.65
C LEU A 120 1.70 -9.12 -20.63
N LYS A 121 1.36 -7.99 -21.25
CA LYS A 121 2.22 -7.31 -22.22
C LYS A 121 3.51 -6.75 -21.60
N GLU A 122 3.39 -6.08 -20.46
CA GLU A 122 4.51 -5.35 -19.85
C GLU A 122 5.36 -6.23 -18.92
N PHE A 123 4.76 -7.24 -18.31
CA PHE A 123 5.39 -8.00 -17.23
C PHE A 123 5.38 -9.52 -17.41
N ASP A 124 4.69 -10.05 -18.42
CA ASP A 124 4.46 -11.49 -18.60
C ASP A 124 3.83 -12.14 -17.35
N LEU A 125 2.95 -11.39 -16.66
CA LEU A 125 2.23 -11.84 -15.47
C LEU A 125 0.73 -11.86 -15.75
N ASN A 126 0.09 -12.99 -15.47
CA ASN A 126 -1.35 -13.11 -15.56
C ASN A 126 -2.00 -12.75 -14.21
N VAL A 127 -2.77 -11.66 -14.19
CA VAL A 127 -3.49 -11.18 -13.00
C VAL A 127 -4.32 -12.27 -12.30
N TYR A 128 -4.84 -13.25 -13.04
CA TYR A 128 -5.65 -14.32 -12.49
C TYR A 128 -4.88 -15.31 -11.60
N ASP A 129 -3.56 -15.29 -11.63
CA ASP A 129 -2.74 -16.18 -10.80
C ASP A 129 -2.52 -15.62 -9.39
N TYR A 130 -2.93 -14.36 -9.17
CA TYR A 130 -2.70 -13.62 -7.93
C TYR A 130 -3.99 -13.25 -7.22
N VAL A 131 -3.89 -12.91 -5.94
CA VAL A 131 -5.03 -12.53 -5.09
C VAL A 131 -5.07 -11.03 -4.78
N SER A 132 -4.01 -10.29 -5.12
CA SER A 132 -3.91 -8.85 -4.87
C SER A 132 -2.86 -8.19 -5.78
N ILE A 133 -2.93 -6.87 -5.91
CA ILE A 133 -1.90 -6.08 -6.60
C ILE A 133 -0.54 -6.19 -5.93
N CYS A 134 -0.50 -6.29 -4.60
CA CYS A 134 0.75 -6.46 -3.85
C CYS A 134 1.43 -7.79 -4.19
N SER A 135 0.66 -8.86 -4.37
CA SER A 135 1.20 -10.17 -4.79
C SER A 135 1.79 -10.12 -6.19
N ILE A 136 1.17 -9.36 -7.11
CA ILE A 136 1.68 -9.15 -8.47
C ILE A 136 2.99 -8.37 -8.43
N ALA A 137 3.01 -7.26 -7.69
CA ALA A 137 4.22 -6.45 -7.52
C ALA A 137 5.36 -7.26 -6.88
N ASN A 138 5.08 -8.02 -5.82
CA ASN A 138 6.09 -8.88 -5.20
C ASN A 138 6.64 -9.90 -6.19
N LYS A 139 5.77 -10.52 -7.00
CA LYS A 139 6.20 -11.50 -7.99
C LYS A 139 7.04 -10.88 -9.11
N LEU A 140 6.73 -9.66 -9.51
CA LEU A 140 7.54 -8.90 -10.45
C LEU A 140 8.97 -8.69 -9.89
N PHE A 141 9.09 -8.24 -8.65
CA PHE A 141 10.38 -8.06 -7.99
C PHE A 141 11.12 -9.37 -7.74
N GLU A 142 10.42 -10.44 -7.35
CA GLU A 142 11.01 -11.79 -7.28
C GLU A 142 11.68 -12.18 -8.59
N ASN A 143 10.96 -12.08 -9.70
CA ASN A 143 11.43 -12.53 -11.00
C ASN A 143 12.56 -11.65 -11.55
N ARG A 144 12.49 -10.33 -11.35
CA ARG A 144 13.41 -9.36 -12.00
C ARG A 144 14.56 -8.88 -11.11
N VAL A 145 14.41 -8.99 -9.79
CA VAL A 145 15.37 -8.44 -8.82
C VAL A 145 15.90 -9.54 -7.91
N TYR A 146 15.01 -10.24 -7.20
CA TYR A 146 15.46 -11.09 -6.08
C TYR A 146 16.05 -12.42 -6.54
N PHE A 147 15.36 -13.19 -7.40
CA PHE A 147 15.86 -14.48 -7.88
C PHE A 147 17.10 -14.37 -8.76
N PRO A 148 17.23 -13.37 -9.66
CA PRO A 148 18.46 -13.19 -10.44
C PRO A 148 19.71 -12.93 -9.60
N ASN A 149 19.55 -12.49 -8.34
CA ASN A 149 20.68 -12.30 -7.44
C ASN A 149 21.33 -13.62 -7.02
N GLY A 150 20.52 -14.63 -6.67
CA GLY A 150 21.00 -15.93 -6.21
C GLY A 150 21.58 -15.96 -4.79
N ASN A 151 21.73 -14.82 -4.12
CA ASN A 151 22.31 -14.68 -2.77
C ASN A 151 21.42 -13.86 -1.81
N LEU A 152 20.13 -13.73 -2.12
CA LEU A 152 19.11 -13.20 -1.22
C LEU A 152 18.32 -14.36 -0.62
N TYR A 153 18.00 -14.26 0.67
CA TYR A 153 17.34 -15.33 1.42
C TYR A 153 16.11 -14.82 2.16
N ASP A 154 15.08 -15.65 2.22
CA ASP A 154 13.91 -15.38 3.05
C ASP A 154 14.26 -15.43 4.54
N LEU A 155 13.81 -14.43 5.28
CA LEU A 155 13.94 -14.40 6.73
C LEU A 155 12.84 -15.22 7.39
N SER A 156 13.21 -16.03 8.39
CA SER A 156 12.26 -16.80 9.22
C SER A 156 12.50 -16.58 10.71
N ASN A 157 11.50 -16.95 11.53
CA ASN A 157 11.58 -16.98 13.01
C ASN A 157 12.13 -15.68 13.64
N LYS A 158 13.12 -15.80 14.54
CA LYS A 158 13.62 -14.71 15.38
C LYS A 158 14.26 -13.57 14.56
N PRO A 159 15.15 -13.81 13.57
CA PRO A 159 15.65 -12.72 12.72
C PRO A 159 14.54 -11.97 11.98
N ARG A 160 13.54 -12.69 11.45
CA ARG A 160 12.38 -12.08 10.77
C ARG A 160 11.60 -11.18 11.72
N GLU A 161 11.27 -11.67 12.91
CA GLU A 161 10.54 -10.89 13.90
C GLU A 161 11.33 -9.65 14.31
N PHE A 162 12.62 -9.81 14.62
CA PHE A 162 13.49 -8.71 15.04
C PHE A 162 13.60 -7.62 13.95
N ILE A 163 13.98 -8.00 12.73
CA ILE A 163 14.16 -7.05 11.62
C ILE A 163 12.83 -6.38 11.25
N SER A 164 11.69 -7.08 11.38
CA SER A 164 10.38 -6.47 11.12
C SER A 164 10.04 -5.32 12.07
N ARG A 165 10.59 -5.31 13.30
CA ARG A 165 10.40 -4.20 14.27
C ARG A 165 11.16 -2.93 13.88
N CYS A 166 12.20 -3.04 13.04
CA CYS A 166 12.89 -1.88 12.47
C CYS A 166 12.06 -1.19 11.37
N ILE A 167 11.03 -1.86 10.83
CA ILE A 167 10.19 -1.30 9.76
C ILE A 167 9.17 -0.34 10.37
N GLN A 168 9.25 0.93 9.98
CA GLN A 168 8.30 1.96 10.38
C GLN A 168 7.48 2.45 9.17
N GLY A 169 6.25 2.88 9.44
CA GLY A 169 5.39 3.49 8.44
C GLY A 169 5.78 4.95 8.13
N GLY A 170 4.98 5.60 7.28
CA GLY A 170 5.14 7.02 6.99
C GLY A 170 4.97 7.89 8.24
N ARG A 171 5.78 8.93 8.37
CA ARG A 171 5.64 9.93 9.43
C ARG A 171 4.44 10.84 9.13
N CYS A 172 3.47 10.86 10.04
CA CYS A 172 2.31 11.74 9.97
C CYS A 172 2.28 12.62 11.23
N MET A 173 2.76 13.85 11.11
CA MET A 173 2.89 14.74 12.25
C MET A 173 2.77 16.22 11.87
N LEU A 174 2.50 17.05 12.87
CA LEU A 174 2.61 18.50 12.78
C LEU A 174 3.89 18.95 13.46
N SER A 175 4.36 20.17 13.15
CA SER A 175 5.44 20.82 13.92
C SER A 175 5.11 20.75 15.41
N ASP A 176 6.04 20.19 16.19
CA ASP A 176 5.96 20.03 17.64
C ASP A 176 4.74 19.21 18.12
N ASN A 177 4.13 18.42 17.22
CA ASN A 177 2.85 17.74 17.45
C ASN A 177 1.71 18.69 17.86
N MET A 178 1.80 19.98 17.51
CA MET A 178 0.83 21.00 17.88
C MET A 178 -0.09 21.37 16.72
N LYS A 179 -1.38 21.56 17.03
CA LYS A 179 -2.38 22.03 16.06
C LYS A 179 -2.02 23.42 15.55
N GLN A 180 -1.84 23.54 14.24
CA GLN A 180 -1.52 24.80 13.57
C GLN A 180 -2.81 25.51 13.10
N LYS A 181 -2.85 26.84 13.18
CA LYS A 181 -3.92 27.67 12.63
C LYS A 181 -3.31 28.88 11.91
N SER A 182 -3.59 29.02 10.62
CA SER A 182 -3.23 30.22 9.86
C SER A 182 -4.49 30.96 9.44
N LYS A 183 -4.63 32.25 9.80
CA LYS A 183 -5.73 33.12 9.35
C LYS A 183 -5.32 34.12 8.26
N LYS A 184 -4.02 34.36 8.09
CA LYS A 184 -3.49 35.44 7.25
C LYS A 184 -2.31 35.02 6.35
N LYS A 185 -1.68 33.86 6.60
CA LYS A 185 -0.55 33.40 5.79
C LYS A 185 -1.04 32.44 4.72
N LEU A 186 -0.54 32.62 3.50
CA LEU A 186 -0.67 31.65 2.42
C LEU A 186 0.06 30.37 2.83
N ILE A 187 -0.56 29.23 2.55
CA ILE A 187 0.00 27.90 2.78
C ILE A 187 0.40 27.35 1.41
N ALA A 188 1.64 26.92 1.28
CA ALA A 188 2.11 26.14 0.15
C ALA A 188 2.12 24.66 0.56
N ASP A 189 1.57 23.81 -0.29
CA ASP A 189 1.61 22.35 -0.12
C ASP A 189 2.68 21.79 -1.05
N PHE A 190 3.55 20.95 -0.49
CA PHE A 190 4.64 20.29 -1.22
C PHE A 190 4.46 18.79 -1.09
N ASP A 191 4.17 18.15 -2.22
CA ASP A 191 4.09 16.70 -2.31
C ASP A 191 5.24 16.16 -3.15
N THR A 192 5.83 15.05 -2.70
CA THR A 192 6.94 14.42 -3.42
C THR A 192 6.39 13.48 -4.48
N VAL A 193 6.81 13.67 -5.73
CA VAL A 193 6.44 12.77 -6.82
C VAL A 193 6.95 11.36 -6.54
N SER A 194 6.02 10.43 -6.33
CA SER A 194 6.31 9.00 -6.14
C SER A 194 7.36 8.74 -5.04
N LEU A 195 7.12 9.24 -3.82
CA LEU A 195 8.08 9.17 -2.70
C LEU A 195 8.72 7.78 -2.50
N TYR A 196 7.91 6.71 -2.41
CA TYR A 196 8.44 5.36 -2.19
C TYR A 196 9.26 4.83 -3.39
N PRO A 197 8.77 4.87 -4.65
CA PRO A 197 9.62 4.57 -5.81
C PRO A 197 10.93 5.37 -5.84
N SER A 198 10.85 6.67 -5.58
CA SER A 198 12.02 7.57 -5.51
C SER A 198 12.98 7.19 -4.38
N ALA A 199 12.50 6.62 -3.27
CA ALA A 199 13.34 6.05 -2.22
C ALA A 199 13.98 4.73 -2.64
N ILE A 200 13.19 3.80 -3.20
CA ILE A 200 13.69 2.50 -3.69
C ILE A 200 14.79 2.69 -4.75
N ALA A 201 14.68 3.70 -5.60
CA ALA A 201 15.68 4.09 -6.59
C ALA A 201 17.05 4.49 -6.00
N ARG A 202 17.15 4.66 -4.67
CA ARG A 202 18.36 4.96 -3.88
C ARG A 202 18.70 3.85 -2.88
N LEU A 203 17.85 2.85 -2.72
CA LEU A 203 18.05 1.72 -1.79
C LEU A 203 18.74 0.55 -2.47
N TYR A 204 18.94 -0.53 -1.72
CA TYR A 204 19.58 -1.77 -2.16
C TYR A 204 19.03 -2.94 -1.35
N THR A 205 19.28 -4.14 -1.84
CA THR A 205 19.08 -5.38 -1.07
C THR A 205 20.40 -5.83 -0.47
N LEU A 206 20.34 -6.45 0.72
CA LEU A 206 21.51 -6.95 1.44
C LEU A 206 21.69 -8.43 1.11
N GLU A 207 22.85 -8.81 0.59
CA GLU A 207 23.16 -10.20 0.30
C GLU A 207 23.59 -11.00 1.53
N GLY A 208 23.34 -12.31 1.49
CA GLY A 208 23.70 -13.24 2.54
C GLY A 208 22.64 -13.37 3.64
N ILE A 209 23.07 -13.93 4.78
CA ILE A 209 22.22 -14.23 5.93
C ILE A 209 22.63 -13.30 7.08
N PRO A 210 21.67 -12.73 7.84
CA PRO A 210 22.00 -11.86 8.97
C PRO A 210 22.80 -12.61 10.04
N LYS A 211 23.86 -11.97 10.53
CA LYS A 211 24.72 -12.46 11.60
C LYS A 211 24.45 -11.69 12.88
N VAL A 212 24.40 -12.38 14.02
CA VAL A 212 24.22 -11.75 15.33
C VAL A 212 25.43 -10.87 15.65
N LEU A 213 25.18 -9.66 16.14
CA LEU A 213 26.25 -8.78 16.63
C LEU A 213 26.92 -9.39 17.86
N LYS A 214 28.25 -9.32 17.90
CA LYS A 214 29.05 -9.72 19.06
C LYS A 214 29.23 -8.55 20.01
N ASP A 215 29.64 -8.83 21.24
CA ASP A 215 29.80 -7.83 22.29
C ASP A 215 30.74 -6.68 21.89
N GLU A 216 31.83 -6.97 21.19
CA GLU A 216 32.76 -5.95 20.70
C GLU A 216 32.15 -5.00 19.65
N MET A 217 31.03 -5.41 19.03
CA MET A 217 30.32 -4.66 17.99
C MET A 217 29.19 -3.78 18.56
N LEU A 218 28.88 -3.88 19.86
CA LEU A 218 27.76 -3.19 20.51
C LEU A 218 28.09 -1.72 20.86
N SER A 219 28.63 -0.98 19.90
CA SER A 219 28.80 0.47 19.99
C SER A 219 28.45 1.16 18.69
N THR A 220 27.94 2.39 18.79
CA THR A 220 27.60 3.20 17.63
C THR A 220 28.84 3.48 16.79
N GLU A 221 29.97 3.74 17.43
CA GLU A 221 31.26 4.01 16.82
C GLU A 221 31.75 2.82 15.99
N TYR A 222 31.65 1.60 16.53
CA TYR A 222 32.05 0.38 15.81
C TYR A 222 31.18 0.16 14.57
N LEU A 223 29.87 0.24 14.72
CA LEU A 223 28.93 0.07 13.62
C LEU A 223 29.16 1.09 12.50
N MET A 224 29.30 2.38 12.83
CA MET A 224 29.52 3.43 11.84
C MET A 224 30.89 3.33 11.15
N ARG A 225 31.93 2.92 11.89
CA ARG A 225 33.27 2.72 11.34
C ARG A 225 33.28 1.60 10.31
N HIS A 226 32.52 0.52 10.52
CA HIS A 226 32.57 -0.68 9.68
C HIS A 226 31.42 -0.81 8.69
N LEU A 227 30.40 0.05 8.78
CA LEU A 227 29.33 0.17 7.79
C LEU A 227 29.86 0.71 6.46
N PHE A 228 29.47 0.05 5.37
CA PHE A 228 29.67 0.47 4.00
C PHE A 228 29.29 1.94 3.79
N ASP A 229 30.10 2.64 3.01
CA ASP A 229 29.75 3.98 2.53
C ASP A 229 28.53 3.92 1.57
N ASP A 230 27.86 5.05 1.34
CA ASP A 230 26.51 5.08 0.74
C ASP A 230 26.37 4.31 -0.59
N ASP A 231 27.37 4.42 -1.48
CA ASP A 231 27.39 3.76 -2.79
C ASP A 231 28.34 2.55 -2.87
N GLN A 232 28.93 2.13 -1.74
CA GLN A 232 29.77 0.94 -1.68
C GLN A 232 28.94 -0.32 -1.96
N LYS A 233 29.44 -1.21 -2.83
CA LYS A 233 28.75 -2.43 -3.25
C LYS A 233 29.32 -3.70 -2.63
N GLU A 234 30.61 -3.70 -2.35
CA GLU A 234 31.37 -4.87 -1.92
C GLU A 234 32.18 -4.51 -0.67
N PRO A 235 32.52 -5.49 0.20
CA PRO A 235 33.29 -5.23 1.40
C PRO A 235 34.73 -4.80 1.07
N ILE A 236 35.19 -3.71 1.69
CA ILE A 236 36.53 -3.16 1.46
C ILE A 236 37.19 -2.82 2.80
N GLY A 237 38.26 -3.56 3.15
CA GLY A 237 39.03 -3.30 4.36
C GLY A 237 38.18 -3.32 5.63
N GLU A 238 38.20 -2.25 6.41
CA GLU A 238 37.39 -2.10 7.64
C GLU A 238 35.89 -1.90 7.35
N LYS A 239 35.52 -1.56 6.12
CA LYS A 239 34.13 -1.31 5.69
C LYS A 239 33.52 -2.60 5.15
N PHE A 240 33.24 -3.54 6.05
CA PHE A 240 32.75 -4.88 5.69
C PHE A 240 31.25 -5.10 5.98
N MET A 241 30.59 -4.22 6.75
CA MET A 241 29.16 -4.36 7.04
C MET A 241 28.32 -3.67 5.97
N SER A 242 27.55 -4.42 5.18
CA SER A 242 26.67 -3.84 4.16
C SER A 242 25.41 -3.21 4.74
N GLY A 243 24.96 -3.67 5.91
CA GLY A 243 23.83 -3.08 6.62
C GLY A 243 23.63 -3.75 7.97
N PHE A 244 22.88 -3.10 8.86
CA PHE A 244 22.55 -3.67 10.17
C PHE A 244 21.17 -3.23 10.65
N PHE A 245 20.65 -3.99 11.60
CA PHE A 245 19.39 -3.79 12.28
C PHE A 245 19.61 -3.98 13.77
N VAL A 246 19.34 -2.95 14.58
CA VAL A 246 19.71 -2.94 15.99
C VAL A 246 18.57 -2.43 16.87
N LEU A 247 18.53 -2.93 18.10
CA LEU A 247 17.80 -2.30 19.19
C LEU A 247 18.75 -1.34 19.90
N ILE A 248 18.37 -0.07 19.92
CA ILE A 248 19.12 0.97 20.62
C ILE A 248 18.35 1.48 21.83
N LYS A 249 19.08 1.99 22.80
CA LYS A 249 18.55 2.84 23.87
C LYS A 249 19.11 4.25 23.69
N ILE A 250 18.24 5.18 23.34
CA ILE A 250 18.62 6.59 23.22
C ILE A 250 18.89 7.13 24.62
N THR A 251 20.06 7.73 24.81
CA THR A 251 20.50 8.28 26.11
C THR A 251 20.50 9.81 26.09
N GLU A 252 20.77 10.43 24.95
CA GLU A 252 20.83 11.89 24.79
C GLU A 252 20.30 12.30 23.42
N ILE A 253 19.61 13.46 23.38
CA ILE A 253 19.15 14.10 22.15
C ILE A 253 19.81 15.47 22.06
N GLY A 254 20.79 15.62 21.18
CA GLY A 254 21.52 16.88 21.03
C GLY A 254 20.73 17.98 20.33
N ILE A 255 19.86 17.63 19.37
CA ILE A 255 19.10 18.58 18.56
C ILE A 255 17.60 18.24 18.63
N PRO A 256 16.82 18.93 19.48
CA PRO A 256 15.37 18.77 19.48
C PRO A 256 14.79 19.36 18.19
N ARG A 257 14.23 18.49 17.33
CA ARG A 257 13.63 18.90 16.06
C ARG A 257 12.15 19.19 16.24
N HIS A 258 11.63 20.20 15.54
CA HIS A 258 10.19 20.44 15.43
C HIS A 258 9.45 19.29 14.71
N PHE A 259 10.14 18.63 13.77
CA PHE A 259 9.72 17.38 13.16
C PHE A 259 10.63 16.26 13.68
N HIS A 260 10.19 15.64 14.77
CA HIS A 260 10.86 14.54 15.45
C HIS A 260 11.16 13.36 14.50
N LEU A 261 12.40 12.87 14.48
CA LEU A 261 12.75 11.66 13.72
C LEU A 261 12.61 10.38 14.56
N ILE A 262 12.83 10.50 15.88
CA ILE A 262 12.64 9.44 16.87
C ILE A 262 11.19 8.97 16.88
N VAL A 263 11.02 7.63 16.88
CA VAL A 263 9.73 6.97 16.98
C VAL A 263 9.65 6.24 18.33
N CYS A 264 8.79 6.72 19.21
CA CYS A 264 8.49 6.09 20.49
C CYS A 264 7.36 5.08 20.27
N ASP A 265 7.70 3.81 20.10
CA ASP A 265 6.73 2.72 20.03
C ASP A 265 6.13 2.45 21.43
N PRO A 266 4.82 2.65 21.64
CA PRO A 266 4.18 2.41 22.94
C PRO A 266 4.25 0.96 23.43
N GLU A 267 4.37 -0.02 22.53
CA GLU A 267 4.52 -1.42 22.93
C GLU A 267 5.93 -1.70 23.50
N LEU A 268 6.93 -0.98 22.97
CA LEU A 268 8.32 -1.11 23.40
C LEU A 268 8.64 -0.21 24.60
N ASN A 269 7.92 0.91 24.74
CA ASN A 269 8.12 1.92 25.78
C ASN A 269 6.80 2.25 26.48
N PRO A 270 6.15 1.28 27.14
CA PRO A 270 4.81 1.45 27.72
C PRO A 270 4.74 2.51 28.83
N GLU A 271 5.87 2.83 29.45
CA GLU A 271 6.01 3.88 30.46
C GLU A 271 6.02 5.30 29.87
N LEU A 272 6.31 5.43 28.57
CA LEU A 272 6.41 6.72 27.90
C LEU A 272 5.03 7.11 27.34
N ASN A 273 4.31 7.97 28.06
CA ASN A 273 3.05 8.55 27.61
C ASN A 273 3.28 9.77 26.69
N VAL A 274 3.91 9.54 25.54
CA VAL A 274 4.25 10.57 24.55
C VAL A 274 3.69 10.20 23.16
N PRO A 275 3.53 11.19 22.26
CA PRO A 275 3.18 10.89 20.87
C PRO A 275 4.20 9.94 20.22
N ARG A 276 3.74 9.16 19.23
CA ARG A 276 4.58 8.18 18.51
C ARG A 276 5.84 8.80 17.90
N SER A 277 5.82 10.07 17.50
CA SER A 277 7.01 10.81 17.09
C SER A 277 7.31 11.92 18.08
N SER A 278 8.40 11.80 18.86
CA SER A 278 8.71 12.69 19.98
C SER A 278 10.21 12.89 20.19
N ASN A 279 10.64 14.04 20.69
CA ASN A 279 12.01 14.24 21.22
C ASN A 279 12.11 13.59 22.62
N THR A 280 12.04 12.26 22.69
CA THR A 280 12.09 11.53 23.97
C THR A 280 13.10 10.40 23.87
N CYS A 281 13.98 10.31 24.86
CA CYS A 281 14.88 9.17 24.99
C CYS A 281 14.06 7.89 25.22
N CYS A 282 14.23 6.90 24.35
CA CYS A 282 13.45 5.67 24.37
C CYS A 282 14.28 4.49 23.83
N LEU A 283 13.74 3.28 24.01
CA LEU A 283 14.15 2.12 23.23
C LEU A 283 13.57 2.23 21.82
N MET A 284 14.38 1.86 20.82
CA MET A 284 13.97 1.92 19.41
C MET A 284 14.67 0.85 18.59
N TYR A 285 13.91 0.12 17.76
CA TYR A 285 14.48 -0.73 16.73
C TYR A 285 14.75 0.11 15.48
N VAL A 286 15.98 0.07 14.98
CA VAL A 286 16.41 0.89 13.82
C VAL A 286 17.25 0.07 12.86
N ASP A 287 17.09 0.34 11.57
CA ASP A 287 18.08 -0.02 10.56
C ASP A 287 19.23 1.01 10.55
N HIS A 288 20.29 0.74 9.78
CA HIS A 288 21.46 1.61 9.71
C HIS A 288 21.16 3.00 9.15
N ILE A 289 20.26 3.14 8.17
CA ILE A 289 19.88 4.43 7.58
C ILE A 289 19.19 5.28 8.64
N THR A 290 18.23 4.67 9.37
CA THR A 290 17.53 5.35 10.45
C THR A 290 18.49 5.80 11.55
N LEU A 291 19.45 4.96 11.95
CA LEU A 291 20.45 5.33 12.96
C LEU A 291 21.37 6.46 12.47
N GLN A 292 21.84 6.41 11.22
CA GLN A 292 22.64 7.49 10.61
C GLN A 292 21.89 8.82 10.63
N ASP A 293 20.60 8.82 10.28
CA ASP A 293 19.75 10.01 10.29
C ASP A 293 19.54 10.57 11.71
N LEU A 294 19.32 9.70 12.70
CA LEU A 294 19.16 10.11 14.10
C LEU A 294 20.43 10.79 14.65
N ILE A 295 21.60 10.23 14.36
CA ILE A 295 22.88 10.80 14.77
C ILE A 295 23.12 12.13 14.05
N LYS A 296 23.02 12.13 12.71
CA LYS A 296 23.35 13.29 11.88
C LYS A 296 22.40 14.46 12.10
N TYR A 297 21.10 14.20 12.12
CA TYR A 297 20.09 15.26 12.13
C TYR A 297 19.52 15.53 13.51
N GLN A 298 19.48 14.58 14.44
CA GLN A 298 19.01 14.84 15.82
C GLN A 298 20.12 14.83 16.88
N GLY A 299 21.37 14.58 16.50
CA GLY A 299 22.48 14.54 17.46
C GLY A 299 22.27 13.50 18.54
N VAL A 300 21.62 12.38 18.19
CA VAL A 300 21.30 11.30 19.13
C VAL A 300 22.58 10.61 19.58
N LYS A 301 22.70 10.40 20.90
CA LYS A 301 23.62 9.42 21.48
C LYS A 301 22.81 8.24 22.01
N CYS A 302 23.32 7.04 21.81
CA CYS A 302 22.61 5.83 22.18
C CYS A 302 23.55 4.67 22.50
N GLU A 303 23.03 3.73 23.29
CA GLU A 303 23.64 2.43 23.54
C GLU A 303 23.06 1.41 22.55
N VAL A 304 23.91 0.60 21.93
CA VAL A 304 23.49 -0.52 21.08
C VAL A 304 23.33 -1.75 21.98
N LEU A 305 22.13 -2.32 22.05
CA LEU A 305 21.84 -3.41 22.98
C LEU A 305 22.02 -4.79 22.35
N GLN A 306 21.57 -4.93 21.10
CA GLN A 306 21.61 -6.18 20.33
C GLN A 306 21.24 -5.90 18.88
N GLY A 307 21.54 -6.84 17.99
CA GLY A 307 21.08 -6.74 16.61
C GLY A 307 21.71 -7.75 15.69
N TYR A 308 21.46 -7.52 14.40
CA TYR A 308 22.00 -8.30 13.30
C TYR A 308 22.73 -7.38 12.32
N TYR A 309 23.77 -7.90 11.68
CA TYR A 309 24.45 -7.24 10.56
C TYR A 309 24.56 -8.20 9.37
N TYR A 310 24.76 -7.61 8.19
CA TYR A 310 25.10 -8.30 6.96
C TYR A 310 26.51 -7.89 6.54
N ASP A 311 27.27 -8.84 6.00
CA ASP A 311 28.61 -8.63 5.45
C ASP A 311 28.76 -9.13 4.01
N GLY A 312 27.64 -9.49 3.36
CA GLY A 312 27.57 -9.70 1.92
C GLY A 312 27.52 -8.38 1.15
N ASN A 313 27.45 -8.46 -0.17
CA ASN A 313 27.37 -7.29 -1.04
C ASN A 313 26.02 -6.55 -0.90
N ARG A 314 25.98 -5.31 -1.42
CA ARG A 314 24.74 -4.58 -1.67
C ARG A 314 24.35 -4.73 -3.13
N ASP A 315 23.17 -5.28 -3.38
CA ASP A 315 22.63 -5.40 -4.72
C ASP A 315 21.73 -4.21 -5.09
N MET A 316 22.05 -3.62 -6.23
CA MET A 316 21.46 -2.39 -6.74
C MET A 316 20.38 -2.62 -7.80
N ARG A 317 20.12 -3.87 -8.23
CA ARG A 317 19.13 -4.19 -9.29
C ARG A 317 17.75 -3.60 -9.01
N ILE A 318 17.36 -3.49 -7.74
CA ILE A 318 16.08 -2.89 -7.34
C ILE A 318 15.97 -1.43 -7.79
N ARG A 319 17.09 -0.68 -7.82
CA ARG A 319 17.13 0.70 -8.28
C ARG A 319 16.83 0.78 -9.77
N ASP A 320 17.38 -0.14 -10.54
CA ASP A 320 17.25 -0.16 -11.99
C ASP A 320 15.84 -0.57 -12.40
N GLU A 321 15.24 -1.56 -11.72
CA GLU A 321 13.89 -2.00 -12.03
C GLU A 321 12.85 -0.89 -11.80
N VAL A 322 12.99 -0.10 -10.74
CA VAL A 322 12.05 0.99 -10.42
C VAL A 322 12.20 2.21 -11.34
N LYS A 323 13.34 2.37 -12.01
CA LYS A 323 13.61 3.49 -12.91
C LYS A 323 13.17 3.26 -14.37
N LYS A 324 12.77 2.04 -14.73
CA LYS A 324 12.27 1.71 -16.07
C LYS A 324 10.94 2.37 -16.36
#